data_AF-A0ABD7FXA2-F1
#
_entry.id   AF-A0ABD7FXA2-F1
#
_cell.length_a   1.000
_cell.length_b   1.000
_cell.length_c   1.000
_cell.angle_alpha   90.00
_cell.angle_beta   90.00
_cell.angle_gamma   90.00
#
_symmetry.space_group_name_H-M   'P 1'
#
loop_
_entity.id
_entity.type
_entity.pdbx_description
1 polymer ?
#
loop_
_entity_poly.entity_id
_entity_poly.type
_entity_poly.pdbx_seq_one_letter_code
_entity_poly.pdbx_strand_id
1 'polypeptide(L)'
;MKKKISSILFINLGIWGGITPCYAGSYTPHDLVEGRLPSYDNNVTLTLGDGNWSKEIVLPQKPKNGDKLNIISNAGYDSKIVGNIIGFGSTKIKTNDRIELVYKPVTASASAWTLKDESSPNNGGVHIPNNKKYVGYFVADGNWDKHLYLPDTKGVADKIVVRSEAAYDTYIDHRMIAGSTDLKISTNQVAVFTWNSTLNKWNVFKEGDPHSLRSGVRQLAFFDMSLDTSVEGTEIYNNGRMQKPIEITYKACLLEDAQEHDSLCNPVQLTNDEIRYYIKLGIYRRNDGNYPEELGDIYPEFVLDYEHDGHYQTRLPANYKTNTRKTTNNTQLRTTRLWLHYNAKSINEQKTVNLCTFSIYEDEHGQSISGAYTQDCGQDGLGSPSRILSVIDGSYKGSINNNTSVEKEGAIDVNLCTSESECHNQSGWRVRNGWAMGIRHVRANSYKYSARRPNHEFYPVVNKKSTMISRGCYSDAAGSSDSIDDGICNNTGGWSFYTTDLQFGLADAEDLSYTTKNNGYFHENDRDTWRFDTLPFDTKRYGTFSVFSVSSAIDFWKDTNFVIYGNAGGGHWAGSTQNNNMPISSIIEDNYGNRFKFTATLFAEPNPSGSRNTVLTRIKDEYFEPILR
;
A
#
# COMPACT_ATOMS: atom_id res chain seq x y z
N MET A 1 10.05 -3.37 88.26
CA MET A 1 9.01 -2.71 87.45
C MET A 1 9.11 -3.18 86.00
N LYS A 2 8.21 -4.06 85.56
CA LYS A 2 7.88 -4.34 84.15
C LYS A 2 6.39 -4.73 84.14
N LYS A 3 5.54 -4.00 83.42
CA LYS A 3 4.11 -4.31 83.33
C LYS A 3 3.72 -4.53 81.87
N LYS A 4 3.18 -5.72 81.61
CA LYS A 4 2.44 -6.15 80.41
C LYS A 4 1.07 -5.48 80.37
N ILE A 5 0.56 -5.19 79.17
CA ILE A 5 -0.87 -5.16 78.76
C ILE A 5 -0.84 -5.47 77.24
N SER A 6 -1.19 -6.66 76.74
CA SER A 6 -2.50 -7.35 76.59
C SER A 6 -3.41 -6.78 75.48
N SER A 7 -3.67 -7.63 74.48
CA SER A 7 -4.50 -7.44 73.30
C SER A 7 -5.99 -7.30 73.60
N ILE A 8 -6.70 -6.52 72.79
CA ILE A 8 -8.14 -6.68 72.54
C ILE A 8 -8.36 -6.67 71.02
N LEU A 9 -8.94 -7.77 70.53
CA LEU A 9 -9.38 -8.00 69.17
C LEU A 9 -10.82 -7.48 69.03
N PHE A 10 -11.06 -6.46 68.20
CA PHE A 10 -12.40 -6.09 67.75
C PHE A 10 -12.58 -6.56 66.31
N ILE A 11 -13.47 -7.54 66.12
CA ILE A 11 -14.00 -7.94 64.82
C ILE A 11 -15.06 -6.90 64.45
N ASN A 12 -14.81 -6.11 63.41
CA ASN A 12 -15.83 -5.31 62.74
C ASN A 12 -15.99 -5.83 61.32
N LEU A 13 -17.10 -6.53 61.08
CA LEU A 13 -17.66 -6.77 59.76
C LEU A 13 -18.20 -5.44 59.22
N GLY A 14 -17.33 -4.67 58.57
CA GLY A 14 -17.67 -3.44 57.89
C GLY A 14 -17.59 -3.64 56.37
N ILE A 15 -18.75 -3.58 55.71
CA ILE A 15 -18.88 -3.49 54.26
C ILE A 15 -18.09 -2.26 53.78
N TRP A 16 -16.92 -2.47 53.18
CA TRP A 16 -16.20 -1.42 52.47
C TRP A 16 -16.77 -1.32 51.05
N GLY A 17 -17.83 -0.54 50.91
CA GLY A 17 -18.13 0.12 49.64
C GLY A 17 -17.03 1.15 49.38
N GLY A 18 -15.97 0.73 48.70
CA GLY A 18 -14.88 1.60 48.28
C GLY A 18 -15.39 2.61 47.26
N ILE A 19 -15.76 3.79 47.72
CA ILE A 19 -15.91 4.97 46.86
C ILE A 19 -14.48 5.36 46.47
N THR A 20 -14.06 4.98 45.26
CA THR A 20 -12.81 5.50 44.69
C THR A 20 -13.04 6.98 44.39
N PRO A 21 -12.25 7.92 44.94
CA PRO A 21 -12.36 9.32 44.57
C PRO A 21 -12.05 9.45 43.08
N CYS A 22 -13.01 9.99 42.33
CA CYS A 22 -12.85 10.35 40.92
C CYS A 22 -11.94 11.57 40.86
N TYR A 23 -10.67 11.38 40.51
CA TYR A 23 -9.77 12.49 40.21
C TYR A 23 -9.98 12.88 38.76
N ALA A 24 -10.48 14.10 38.54
CA ALA A 24 -10.39 14.74 37.24
C ALA A 24 -8.97 15.29 37.10
N GLY A 25 -8.14 14.70 36.23
CA GLY A 25 -6.77 15.13 35.99
C GLY A 25 -6.68 16.18 34.88
N SER A 26 -5.96 17.26 35.13
CA SER A 26 -5.61 18.26 34.11
C SER A 26 -4.14 18.13 33.75
N TYR A 27 -3.85 18.00 32.47
CA TYR A 27 -2.53 17.74 31.94
C TYR A 27 -2.15 18.74 30.84
N THR A 28 -0.85 18.91 30.68
CA THR A 28 -0.18 19.52 29.53
C THR A 28 0.82 18.52 28.96
N PRO A 29 1.31 18.70 27.72
CA PRO A 29 2.30 17.80 27.14
C PRO A 29 3.58 17.58 27.97
N HIS A 30 3.98 18.53 28.82
CA HIS A 30 5.13 18.38 29.72
C HIS A 30 4.88 17.42 30.89
N ASP A 31 3.62 17.19 31.23
CA ASP A 31 3.23 16.24 32.28
C ASP A 31 3.20 14.80 31.75
N LEU A 32 3.36 14.62 30.44
CA LEU A 32 3.23 13.34 29.76
C LEU A 32 4.60 12.69 29.55
N VAL A 33 4.71 11.41 29.88
CA VAL A 33 5.86 10.59 29.51
C VAL A 33 5.64 10.11 28.07
N GLU A 34 6.57 10.47 27.17
CA GLU A 34 6.49 10.15 25.73
C GLU A 34 5.18 10.60 25.06
N GLY A 35 4.57 11.68 25.56
CA GLY A 35 3.30 12.20 25.02
C GLY A 35 2.06 11.37 25.36
N ARG A 36 2.17 10.35 26.23
CA ARG A 36 1.06 9.47 26.60
C ARG A 36 0.25 9.99 27.78
N LEU A 37 -1.07 9.92 27.66
CA LEU A 37 -2.01 10.23 28.74
C LEU A 37 -2.13 9.07 29.75
N PRO A 38 -2.30 9.39 31.05
CA PRO A 38 -2.41 8.37 32.09
C PRO A 38 -3.72 7.58 31.98
N SER A 39 -3.67 6.30 32.36
CA SER A 39 -4.82 5.37 32.27
C SER A 39 -5.59 5.19 33.58
N TYR A 40 -5.19 5.86 34.66
CA TYR A 40 -5.84 5.71 35.97
C TYR A 40 -6.90 6.77 36.25
N ASP A 41 -6.93 7.85 35.46
CA ASP A 41 -7.90 8.93 35.56
C ASP A 41 -9.07 8.70 34.61
N ASN A 42 -10.27 8.72 35.17
CA ASN A 42 -11.53 8.50 34.46
C ASN A 42 -12.09 9.78 33.82
N ASN A 43 -11.56 10.95 34.15
CA ASN A 43 -11.85 12.20 33.47
C ASN A 43 -10.55 12.99 33.28
N VAL A 44 -10.08 13.08 32.03
CA VAL A 44 -8.81 13.71 31.69
C VAL A 44 -9.09 14.97 30.86
N THR A 45 -8.43 16.07 31.20
CA THR A 45 -8.36 17.27 30.34
C THR A 45 -6.93 17.53 29.94
N LEU A 46 -6.63 17.49 28.64
CA LEU A 46 -5.33 17.83 28.08
C LEU A 46 -5.40 19.20 27.41
N THR A 47 -4.53 20.12 27.82
CA THR A 47 -4.39 21.44 27.18
C THR A 47 -3.03 21.55 26.50
N LEU A 48 -3.04 21.78 25.18
CA LEU A 48 -1.84 22.10 24.40
C LEU A 48 -1.71 23.61 24.22
N GLY A 49 -0.50 24.15 24.33
CA GLY A 49 -0.24 25.57 24.14
C GLY A 49 1.18 25.83 23.63
N ASP A 50 1.45 27.07 23.22
CA ASP A 50 2.81 27.47 22.83
C ASP A 50 3.76 27.33 24.02
N GLY A 51 4.86 26.60 23.83
CA GLY A 51 5.79 26.24 24.89
C GLY A 51 5.41 25.02 25.73
N ASN A 52 4.16 24.52 25.61
CA ASN A 52 3.67 23.27 26.22
C ASN A 52 2.98 22.43 25.13
N TRP A 53 3.77 21.95 24.19
CA TRP A 53 3.32 21.28 22.97
C TRP A 53 4.05 19.95 22.77
N SER A 54 3.35 18.95 22.23
CA SER A 54 3.97 17.75 21.68
C SER A 54 3.42 17.49 20.29
N LYS A 55 4.28 16.98 19.41
CA LYS A 55 3.92 16.57 18.05
C LYS A 55 2.91 15.42 18.07
N GLU A 56 3.04 14.53 19.03
CA GLU A 56 2.21 13.34 19.17
C GLU A 56 1.72 13.21 20.61
N ILE A 57 0.42 12.95 20.75
CA ILE A 57 -0.25 12.67 22.00
C ILE A 57 -0.86 11.29 21.87
N VAL A 58 -0.54 10.39 22.79
CA VAL A 58 -1.06 9.03 22.81
C VAL A 58 -2.17 8.93 23.84
N LEU A 59 -3.33 8.40 23.43
CA LEU A 59 -4.49 8.23 24.31
C LEU A 59 -4.20 7.25 25.46
N PRO A 60 -5.00 7.31 26.55
CA PRO A 60 -4.92 6.31 27.59
C PRO A 60 -5.07 4.91 27.01
N GLN A 61 -4.34 4.00 27.62
CA GLN A 61 -4.09 2.66 27.10
C GLN A 61 -5.03 1.61 27.71
N LYS A 62 -5.48 1.85 28.95
CA LYS A 62 -6.55 1.06 29.58
C LYS A 62 -7.65 1.96 30.13
N PRO A 63 -8.31 2.72 29.24
CA PRO A 63 -9.51 3.43 29.62
C PRO A 63 -10.59 2.43 30.03
N LYS A 64 -11.35 2.78 31.04
CA LYS A 64 -12.54 2.05 31.47
C LYS A 64 -13.74 2.57 30.70
N ASN A 65 -14.75 1.71 30.54
CA ASN A 65 -16.02 2.14 29.98
C ASN A 65 -16.57 3.36 30.75
N GLY A 66 -16.86 4.43 30.03
CA GLY A 66 -17.32 5.71 30.56
C GLY A 66 -16.21 6.74 30.81
N ASP A 67 -14.94 6.38 30.65
CA ASP A 67 -13.82 7.33 30.78
C ASP A 67 -13.95 8.44 29.75
N LYS A 68 -13.64 9.67 30.17
CA LYS A 68 -13.79 10.86 29.35
C LYS A 68 -12.46 11.56 29.16
N LEU A 69 -12.25 12.04 27.95
CA LEU A 69 -11.07 12.82 27.60
C LEU A 69 -11.50 14.09 26.87
N ASN A 70 -11.05 15.24 27.36
CA ASN A 70 -11.23 16.53 26.73
C ASN A 70 -9.86 17.06 26.28
N ILE A 71 -9.68 17.25 24.99
CA ILE A 71 -8.43 17.74 24.40
C ILE A 71 -8.68 19.13 23.82
N ILE A 72 -7.93 20.12 24.30
CA ILE A 72 -8.02 21.52 23.89
C ILE A 72 -6.66 21.96 23.36
N SER A 73 -6.59 22.48 22.14
CA SER A 73 -5.34 23.03 21.60
C SER A 73 -5.43 24.54 21.40
N ASN A 74 -4.53 25.26 22.06
CA ASN A 74 -4.24 26.68 21.81
C ASN A 74 -2.85 26.86 21.17
N ALA A 75 -2.15 25.78 20.84
CA ALA A 75 -0.81 25.83 20.27
C ALA A 75 -0.85 26.28 18.81
N GLY A 76 0.15 27.05 18.38
CA GLY A 76 0.35 27.46 16.99
C GLY A 76 0.82 26.32 16.08
N TYR A 77 1.36 25.24 16.65
CA TYR A 77 1.73 24.02 15.93
C TYR A 77 0.66 22.94 16.05
N ASP A 78 0.41 22.22 14.95
CA ASP A 78 -0.51 21.10 14.94
C ASP A 78 0.05 19.90 15.72
N SER A 79 -0.84 19.16 16.40
CA SER A 79 -0.51 17.89 17.06
C SER A 79 -1.31 16.74 16.49
N LYS A 80 -0.82 15.51 16.68
CA LYS A 80 -1.51 14.29 16.30
C LYS A 80 -1.94 13.53 17.55
N ILE A 81 -3.23 13.24 17.67
CA ILE A 81 -3.79 12.36 18.70
C ILE A 81 -3.81 10.94 18.16
N VAL A 82 -3.16 10.01 18.85
CA VAL A 82 -2.96 8.62 18.45
C VAL A 82 -3.58 7.69 19.48
N GLY A 83 -4.37 6.73 19.03
CA GLY A 83 -5.02 5.72 19.87
C GLY A 83 -6.25 5.15 19.20
N ASN A 84 -6.91 4.17 19.81
CA ASN A 84 -8.10 3.53 19.24
C ASN A 84 -9.33 4.47 19.29
N ILE A 85 -9.37 5.48 18.41
CA ILE A 85 -10.52 6.37 18.17
C ILE A 85 -11.31 5.78 17.00
N ILE A 86 -12.54 5.34 17.24
CA ILE A 86 -13.31 4.57 16.26
C ILE A 86 -13.39 5.29 14.90
N GLY A 87 -13.00 4.61 13.82
CA GLY A 87 -13.05 5.12 12.44
C GLY A 87 -12.11 6.29 12.11
N PHE A 88 -11.48 6.90 13.11
CA PHE A 88 -10.50 7.96 12.91
C PHE A 88 -9.07 7.41 13.00
N GLY A 89 -8.78 6.50 13.95
CA GLY A 89 -7.49 5.86 14.23
C GLY A 89 -6.41 6.82 14.74
N SER A 90 -6.24 7.96 14.07
CA SER A 90 -5.53 9.11 14.64
C SER A 90 -6.16 10.39 14.12
N THR A 91 -6.06 11.45 14.91
CA THR A 91 -6.73 12.71 14.61
C THR A 91 -5.79 13.88 14.77
N LYS A 92 -5.75 14.76 13.76
CA LYS A 92 -4.92 15.97 13.79
C LYS A 92 -5.66 17.12 14.47
N ILE A 93 -5.12 17.61 15.58
CA ILE A 93 -5.66 18.74 16.32
C ILE A 93 -4.88 20.03 15.98
N LYS A 94 -5.60 21.07 15.57
CA LYS A 94 -5.05 22.38 15.21
C LYS A 94 -5.31 23.42 16.31
N THR A 95 -4.76 24.62 16.17
CA THR A 95 -5.09 25.76 17.02
C THR A 95 -6.60 25.98 17.08
N ASN A 96 -7.14 26.16 18.29
CA ASN A 96 -8.55 26.32 18.64
C ASN A 96 -9.44 25.08 18.44
N ASP A 97 -8.89 23.93 18.03
CA ASP A 97 -9.66 22.69 18.01
C ASP A 97 -9.95 22.20 19.44
N ARG A 98 -11.14 21.63 19.63
CA ARG A 98 -11.55 20.90 20.84
C ARG A 98 -12.13 19.56 20.46
N ILE A 99 -11.70 18.51 21.15
CA ILE A 99 -12.18 17.15 20.93
C ILE A 99 -12.54 16.55 22.28
N GLU A 100 -13.78 16.12 22.41
CA GLU A 100 -14.25 15.37 23.57
C GLU A 100 -14.48 13.92 23.17
N LEU A 101 -13.82 13.00 23.87
CA LEU A 101 -13.91 11.57 23.66
C LEU A 101 -14.49 10.87 24.89
N VAL A 102 -15.24 9.81 24.65
CA VAL A 102 -15.71 8.88 25.68
C VAL A 102 -15.34 7.46 25.25
N TYR A 103 -14.67 6.73 26.13
CA TYR A 103 -14.36 5.33 25.89
C TYR A 103 -15.56 4.46 26.23
N LYS A 104 -16.01 3.63 25.29
CA LYS A 104 -17.17 2.76 25.47
C LYS A 104 -17.12 1.56 24.52
N PRO A 105 -17.91 0.50 24.79
CA PRO A 105 -18.15 -0.55 23.80
C PRO A 105 -18.73 0.05 22.51
N VAL A 106 -18.16 -0.34 21.36
CA VAL A 106 -18.59 0.16 20.04
C VAL A 106 -19.05 -0.97 19.14
N THR A 107 -18.50 -2.17 19.33
CA THR A 107 -18.96 -3.40 18.68
C THR A 107 -19.05 -4.52 19.73
N ALA A 108 -19.56 -5.68 19.32
CA ALA A 108 -19.62 -6.89 20.13
C ALA A 108 -18.26 -7.56 20.41
N SER A 109 -17.15 -6.88 20.11
CA SER A 109 -15.81 -7.41 20.40
C SER A 109 -14.77 -6.33 20.66
N ALA A 110 -15.16 -5.06 20.61
CA ALA A 110 -14.21 -3.95 20.72
C ALA A 110 -14.83 -2.75 21.43
N SER A 111 -14.05 -2.21 22.37
CA SER A 111 -14.27 -0.90 22.96
C SER A 111 -13.27 0.09 22.37
N ALA A 112 -13.72 1.32 22.13
CA ALA A 112 -12.90 2.36 21.51
C ALA A 112 -13.29 3.73 22.06
N TRP A 113 -12.42 4.71 21.84
CA TRP A 113 -12.73 6.11 22.07
C TRP A 113 -13.70 6.59 20.99
N THR A 114 -14.84 7.09 21.43
CA THR A 114 -15.90 7.65 20.57
C THR A 114 -16.01 9.14 20.81
N LEU A 115 -16.48 9.90 19.82
CA LEU A 115 -16.79 11.31 20.04
C LEU A 115 -17.90 11.40 21.11
N LYS A 116 -17.81 12.38 22.01
CA LYS A 116 -18.85 12.57 23.03
C LYS A 116 -20.15 13.12 22.44
N ASP A 117 -20.03 14.04 21.49
CA ASP A 117 -21.16 14.75 20.89
C ASP A 117 -21.63 14.09 19.58
N GLU A 118 -21.93 12.80 19.61
CA GLU A 118 -22.47 12.09 18.46
C GLU A 118 -23.92 12.52 18.15
N SER A 119 -24.20 12.66 16.85
CA SER A 119 -25.56 12.86 16.35
C SER A 119 -26.28 11.51 16.18
N SER A 120 -27.60 11.55 16.05
CA SER A 120 -28.48 10.40 15.95
C SER A 120 -29.81 10.82 15.34
N PRO A 121 -30.69 9.89 14.97
CA PRO A 121 -31.99 10.24 14.41
C PRO A 121 -32.81 11.16 15.32
N ASN A 122 -32.77 10.96 16.64
CA ASN A 122 -33.56 11.74 17.59
C ASN A 122 -33.03 13.17 17.83
N ASN A 123 -31.71 13.41 17.71
CA ASN A 123 -31.12 14.72 18.02
C ASN A 123 -30.57 15.48 16.79
N GLY A 124 -30.31 14.78 15.69
CA GLY A 124 -29.77 15.33 14.44
C GLY A 124 -30.63 15.05 13.21
N GLY A 125 -31.69 14.22 13.34
CA GLY A 125 -32.51 13.79 12.22
C GLY A 125 -31.81 12.79 11.30
N VAL A 126 -32.52 12.29 10.29
CA VAL A 126 -32.02 11.27 9.33
C VAL A 126 -30.94 11.77 8.37
N HIS A 127 -30.75 13.10 8.28
CA HIS A 127 -29.69 13.71 7.48
C HIS A 127 -28.47 13.95 8.36
N ILE A 128 -27.40 13.22 8.09
CA ILE A 128 -26.18 13.28 8.89
C ILE A 128 -25.52 14.65 8.71
N PRO A 129 -25.20 15.38 9.79
CA PRO A 129 -24.66 16.73 9.69
C PRO A 129 -23.24 16.74 9.09
N ASN A 130 -22.91 17.85 8.42
CA ASN A 130 -21.60 18.07 7.79
C ASN A 130 -20.96 19.41 8.19
N ASN A 131 -21.24 19.87 9.40
CA ASN A 131 -20.87 21.19 9.90
C ASN A 131 -19.68 21.16 10.88
N LYS A 132 -19.18 19.98 11.22
CA LYS A 132 -18.03 19.77 12.11
C LYS A 132 -16.96 18.97 11.37
N LYS A 133 -15.70 19.22 11.72
CA LYS A 133 -14.54 18.51 11.16
C LYS A 133 -14.58 17.00 11.43
N TYR A 134 -15.06 16.62 12.61
CA TYR A 134 -15.29 15.22 13.02
C TYR A 134 -16.77 15.01 13.29
N VAL A 135 -17.37 14.07 12.58
CA VAL A 135 -18.79 13.74 12.73
C VAL A 135 -18.90 12.28 13.14
N GLY A 136 -19.45 12.06 14.32
CA GLY A 136 -19.90 10.74 14.76
C GLY A 136 -21.43 10.72 14.75
N TYR A 137 -21.99 9.63 14.25
CA TYR A 137 -23.42 9.41 14.17
C TYR A 137 -23.73 8.00 14.67
N PHE A 138 -24.75 7.85 15.50
CA PHE A 138 -25.15 6.54 16.01
C PHE A 138 -26.64 6.30 15.88
N VAL A 139 -26.99 5.03 15.74
CA VAL A 139 -28.36 4.54 15.88
C VAL A 139 -28.41 3.50 17.00
N ALA A 140 -29.49 3.51 17.78
CA ALA A 140 -29.72 2.59 18.89
C ALA A 140 -31.22 2.28 19.00
N ASP A 141 -31.59 1.27 19.77
CA ASP A 141 -33.01 0.96 20.00
C ASP A 141 -33.74 2.17 20.62
N GLY A 142 -34.87 2.56 20.03
CA GLY A 142 -35.60 3.79 20.39
C GLY A 142 -34.97 5.09 19.89
N ASN A 143 -33.83 5.03 19.20
CA ASN A 143 -33.14 6.13 18.52
C ASN A 143 -32.58 5.65 17.17
N TRP A 144 -33.50 5.20 16.31
CA TRP A 144 -33.19 4.48 15.08
C TRP A 144 -34.08 4.98 13.95
N ASP A 145 -33.52 4.99 12.74
CA ASP A 145 -34.26 5.10 11.50
C ASP A 145 -33.73 4.05 10.51
N LYS A 146 -34.62 3.59 9.62
CA LYS A 146 -34.29 2.61 8.59
C LYS A 146 -33.34 3.20 7.55
N HIS A 147 -33.46 4.49 7.22
CA HIS A 147 -32.61 5.12 6.21
C HIS A 147 -31.95 6.37 6.75
N LEU A 148 -30.63 6.45 6.57
CA LEU A 148 -29.86 7.65 6.87
C LEU A 148 -29.26 8.20 5.58
N TYR A 149 -29.18 9.52 5.51
CA TYR A 149 -28.68 10.23 4.35
C TYR A 149 -27.37 10.92 4.70
N LEU A 150 -26.30 10.50 4.04
CA LEU A 150 -25.06 11.26 4.04
C LEU A 150 -25.23 12.59 3.30
N PRO A 151 -24.40 13.59 3.62
CA PRO A 151 -24.35 14.84 2.86
C PRO A 151 -24.02 14.58 1.39
N ASP A 152 -24.69 15.27 0.48
CA ASP A 152 -24.43 15.21 -0.97
C ASP A 152 -23.26 16.12 -1.41
N THR A 153 -22.68 16.86 -0.48
CA THR A 153 -21.54 17.76 -0.68
C THR A 153 -20.50 17.57 0.41
N LYS A 154 -19.23 17.89 0.11
CA LYS A 154 -18.08 17.68 1.02
C LYS A 154 -18.24 18.33 2.40
N GLY A 155 -18.84 19.52 2.47
CA GLY A 155 -18.99 20.28 3.71
C GLY A 155 -17.67 20.47 4.48
N VAL A 156 -17.74 20.44 5.81
CA VAL A 156 -16.59 20.64 6.72
C VAL A 156 -16.01 19.32 7.23
N ALA A 157 -16.76 18.22 7.19
CA ALA A 157 -16.32 16.96 7.74
C ALA A 157 -15.19 16.35 6.90
N ASP A 158 -14.08 16.03 7.56
CA ASP A 158 -13.01 15.25 6.97
C ASP A 158 -13.41 13.76 6.88
N LYS A 159 -14.17 13.30 7.89
CA LYS A 159 -14.68 11.93 8.04
C LYS A 159 -16.04 11.94 8.73
N ILE A 160 -16.90 11.01 8.33
CA ILE A 160 -18.15 10.69 9.00
C ILE A 160 -18.09 9.25 9.47
N VAL A 161 -18.38 8.99 10.74
CA VAL A 161 -18.45 7.65 11.31
C VAL A 161 -19.89 7.37 11.70
N VAL A 162 -20.46 6.28 11.19
CA VAL A 162 -21.81 5.81 11.52
C VAL A 162 -21.70 4.46 12.21
N ARG A 163 -22.25 4.33 13.41
CA ARG A 163 -22.27 3.08 14.17
C ARG A 163 -23.69 2.66 14.53
N SER A 164 -23.94 1.37 14.61
CA SER A 164 -25.26 0.84 14.96
C SER A 164 -25.20 -0.02 16.21
N GLU A 165 -25.95 0.39 17.23
CA GLU A 165 -26.30 -0.40 18.42
C GLU A 165 -27.74 -0.93 18.34
N ALA A 166 -28.49 -0.58 17.28
CA ALA A 166 -29.89 -0.95 17.14
C ALA A 166 -30.04 -2.42 16.73
N ALA A 167 -31.08 -3.09 17.22
CA ALA A 167 -31.44 -4.45 16.82
C ALA A 167 -31.89 -4.55 15.35
N TYR A 168 -32.31 -3.41 14.77
CA TYR A 168 -32.75 -3.31 13.38
C TYR A 168 -31.65 -2.71 12.48
N ASP A 169 -31.53 -3.25 11.27
CA ASP A 169 -30.61 -2.73 10.26
C ASP A 169 -30.96 -1.30 9.84
N THR A 170 -29.96 -0.47 9.59
CA THR A 170 -30.11 0.83 8.93
C THR A 170 -29.39 0.85 7.59
N TYR A 171 -29.80 1.72 6.68
CA TYR A 171 -29.33 1.75 5.30
C TYR A 171 -28.85 3.16 4.91
N ILE A 172 -27.67 3.25 4.30
CA ILE A 172 -27.21 4.48 3.64
C ILE A 172 -27.50 4.39 2.15
N ASP A 173 -28.14 5.43 1.61
CA ASP A 173 -28.51 5.52 0.20
C ASP A 173 -27.28 5.44 -0.74
N HIS A 174 -27.32 4.52 -1.71
CA HIS A 174 -26.25 4.30 -2.69
C HIS A 174 -25.92 5.54 -3.52
N ARG A 175 -26.86 6.47 -3.67
CA ARG A 175 -26.65 7.71 -4.43
C ARG A 175 -25.56 8.58 -3.79
N MET A 176 -25.36 8.48 -2.48
CA MET A 176 -24.39 9.28 -1.73
C MET A 176 -23.02 8.62 -1.60
N ILE A 177 -22.90 7.33 -1.91
CA ILE A 177 -21.67 6.56 -1.73
C ILE A 177 -21.12 6.06 -3.07
N ALA A 178 -19.84 5.73 -3.08
CA ALA A 178 -19.13 5.14 -4.24
C ALA A 178 -19.46 3.64 -4.42
N GLY A 179 -20.76 3.30 -4.42
CA GLY A 179 -21.28 1.93 -4.60
C GLY A 179 -22.55 1.90 -5.47
N SER A 180 -23.00 0.69 -5.82
CA SER A 180 -24.17 0.46 -6.69
C SER A 180 -25.43 0.02 -5.93
N THR A 181 -25.34 -0.22 -4.62
CA THR A 181 -26.45 -0.65 -3.77
C THR A 181 -26.40 0.05 -2.42
N ASP A 182 -27.56 0.17 -1.76
CA ASP A 182 -27.63 0.81 -0.45
C ASP A 182 -26.76 0.06 0.55
N LEU A 183 -26.06 0.79 1.40
CA LEU A 183 -25.16 0.22 2.39
C LEU A 183 -25.95 -0.15 3.64
N LYS A 184 -26.20 -1.45 3.83
CA LYS A 184 -26.72 -1.98 5.10
C LYS A 184 -25.68 -1.84 6.22
N ILE A 185 -26.07 -1.31 7.37
CA ILE A 185 -25.30 -1.28 8.63
C ILE A 185 -26.13 -2.02 9.68
N SER A 186 -25.63 -3.18 10.11
CA SER A 186 -26.29 -4.07 11.07
C SER A 186 -25.87 -3.73 12.50
N THR A 187 -26.49 -4.36 13.49
CA THR A 187 -26.09 -4.23 14.91
C THR A 187 -24.59 -4.50 15.09
N ASN A 188 -23.93 -3.71 15.93
CA ASN A 188 -22.50 -3.79 16.26
C ASN A 188 -21.55 -3.55 15.08
N GLN A 189 -22.02 -2.92 14.00
CA GLN A 189 -21.18 -2.53 12.87
C GLN A 189 -20.87 -1.04 12.90
N VAL A 190 -19.69 -0.70 12.37
CA VAL A 190 -19.26 0.68 12.16
C VAL A 190 -18.95 0.88 10.67
N ALA A 191 -19.46 1.96 10.10
CA ALA A 191 -19.14 2.41 8.75
C ALA A 191 -18.42 3.76 8.82
N VAL A 192 -17.29 3.86 8.12
CA VAL A 192 -16.45 5.06 8.05
C VAL A 192 -16.51 5.59 6.63
N PHE A 193 -16.83 6.87 6.51
CA PHE A 193 -17.01 7.54 5.25
C PHE A 193 -15.97 8.65 5.04
N THR A 194 -15.36 8.68 3.86
CA THR A 194 -14.41 9.73 3.44
C THR A 194 -14.85 10.33 2.10
N TRP A 195 -14.78 11.65 1.96
CA TRP A 195 -15.22 12.31 0.74
C TRP A 195 -14.28 12.05 -0.43
N ASN A 196 -14.82 11.58 -1.55
CA ASN A 196 -14.12 11.43 -2.82
C ASN A 196 -14.47 12.59 -3.76
N SER A 197 -13.54 13.53 -3.91
CA SER A 197 -13.74 14.71 -4.77
C SER A 197 -13.85 14.38 -6.25
N THR A 198 -13.32 13.25 -6.70
CA THR A 198 -13.39 12.84 -8.12
C THR A 198 -14.78 12.31 -8.45
N LEU A 199 -15.42 11.61 -7.52
CA LEU A 199 -16.74 11.00 -7.71
C LEU A 199 -17.89 11.86 -7.17
N ASN A 200 -17.58 12.93 -6.42
CA ASN A 200 -18.54 13.70 -5.62
C ASN A 200 -19.44 12.80 -4.75
N LYS A 201 -18.82 11.79 -4.13
CA LYS A 201 -19.47 10.73 -3.35
C LYS A 201 -18.60 10.37 -2.15
N TRP A 202 -19.20 9.71 -1.16
CA TRP A 202 -18.46 9.16 -0.02
C TRP A 202 -17.92 7.77 -0.35
N ASN A 203 -16.61 7.57 -0.20
CA ASN A 203 -16.02 6.25 -0.10
C ASN A 203 -16.35 5.64 1.26
N VAL A 204 -16.53 4.31 1.33
CA VAL A 204 -16.92 3.60 2.55
C VAL A 204 -15.91 2.54 2.95
N PHE A 205 -15.66 2.43 4.24
CA PHE A 205 -14.99 1.31 4.90
C PHE A 205 -15.91 0.79 6.03
N LYS A 206 -16.03 -0.54 6.19
CA LYS A 206 -16.85 -1.17 7.24
C LYS A 206 -15.96 -1.93 8.21
N GLU A 207 -16.17 -1.70 9.50
CA GLU A 207 -15.51 -2.36 10.61
C GLU A 207 -16.54 -3.14 11.43
N GLY A 208 -16.16 -4.35 11.86
CA GLY A 208 -16.98 -5.19 12.74
C GLY A 208 -18.10 -5.95 12.03
N ASP A 209 -17.80 -7.10 11.42
CA ASP A 209 -18.77 -8.20 11.35
C ASP A 209 -18.39 -9.31 12.36
N PRO A 210 -18.75 -9.16 13.65
CA PRO A 210 -18.51 -10.19 14.66
C PRO A 210 -19.57 -11.30 14.66
N HIS A 211 -20.70 -11.13 13.97
CA HIS A 211 -21.73 -12.17 13.92
C HIS A 211 -21.32 -13.39 13.09
N SER A 212 -20.37 -13.25 12.16
CA SER A 212 -19.75 -14.38 11.46
C SER A 212 -18.56 -15.00 12.21
N LEU A 213 -17.89 -14.28 13.12
CA LEU A 213 -16.70 -14.77 13.83
C LEU A 213 -17.01 -15.51 15.14
N ARG A 214 -18.12 -15.21 15.84
CA ARG A 214 -18.50 -15.98 17.05
C ARG A 214 -19.36 -17.20 16.77
N SER A 215 -20.13 -17.24 15.67
CA SER A 215 -20.92 -18.42 15.32
C SER A 215 -20.03 -19.50 14.69
N GLY A 216 -19.24 -20.20 15.50
CA GLY A 216 -18.39 -21.30 15.03
C GLY A 216 -17.01 -21.39 15.68
N VAL A 217 -16.60 -20.38 16.46
CA VAL A 217 -15.34 -20.39 17.21
C VAL A 217 -15.52 -21.09 18.55
N ARG A 218 -14.70 -22.11 18.82
CA ARG A 218 -14.73 -22.87 20.08
C ARG A 218 -14.16 -22.03 21.21
N GLN A 219 -14.60 -22.29 22.45
CA GLN A 219 -13.97 -21.70 23.63
C GLN A 219 -12.66 -22.40 23.94
N LEU A 220 -11.54 -21.68 23.88
CA LEU A 220 -10.20 -22.25 24.02
C LEU A 220 -9.39 -21.59 25.14
N ALA A 221 -8.57 -22.39 25.81
CA ALA A 221 -7.53 -21.96 26.75
C ALA A 221 -6.14 -22.17 26.14
N PHE A 222 -5.22 -21.23 26.38
CA PHE A 222 -3.88 -21.20 25.80
C PHE A 222 -2.79 -21.31 26.87
N PHE A 223 -1.76 -22.12 26.62
CA PHE A 223 -0.76 -22.46 27.64
C PHE A 223 0.69 -22.19 27.24
N ASP A 224 1.01 -22.19 25.94
CA ASP A 224 2.39 -22.02 25.45
C ASP A 224 2.39 -21.35 24.08
N MET A 225 2.20 -20.03 24.01
CA MET A 225 2.29 -19.29 22.75
C MET A 225 3.67 -18.67 22.55
N SER A 226 4.20 -18.76 21.33
CA SER A 226 5.47 -18.15 20.95
C SER A 226 5.46 -17.70 19.48
N LEU A 227 6.10 -16.56 19.23
CA LEU A 227 6.27 -15.97 17.90
C LEU A 227 7.69 -16.21 17.36
N ASP A 228 7.78 -16.58 16.09
CA ASP A 228 9.02 -16.62 15.30
C ASP A 228 8.89 -15.73 14.07
N THR A 229 9.60 -14.60 14.09
CA THR A 229 9.74 -13.66 12.97
C THR A 229 10.93 -13.96 12.08
N SER A 230 11.81 -14.91 12.43
CA SER A 230 13.02 -15.24 11.66
C SER A 230 12.77 -16.18 10.47
N VAL A 231 11.56 -16.70 10.37
CA VAL A 231 11.09 -17.48 9.22
C VAL A 231 11.31 -16.62 7.97
N GLU A 232 12.20 -17.09 7.11
CA GLU A 232 12.59 -16.44 5.85
C GLU A 232 13.24 -15.04 6.01
N GLY A 233 13.97 -14.83 7.11
CA GLY A 233 14.68 -13.57 7.43
C GLY A 233 13.95 -12.77 8.49
N THR A 234 14.39 -11.56 8.84
CA THR A 234 13.69 -10.68 9.81
C THR A 234 13.28 -9.35 9.19
N GLU A 235 13.48 -9.20 7.89
CA GLU A 235 13.41 -7.91 7.19
C GLU A 235 12.19 -7.83 6.28
N ILE A 236 11.61 -6.63 6.15
CA ILE A 236 10.53 -6.31 5.22
C ILE A 236 10.80 -4.94 4.58
N TYR A 237 10.44 -4.76 3.31
CA TYR A 237 10.62 -3.49 2.63
C TYR A 237 9.56 -2.45 3.00
N ASN A 238 9.98 -1.19 3.05
CA ASN A 238 9.10 -0.07 3.40
C ASN A 238 8.24 0.43 2.23
N ASN A 239 8.62 0.18 0.99
CA ASN A 239 7.89 0.60 -0.21
C ASN A 239 7.44 -0.58 -1.07
N GLY A 240 7.41 -1.77 -0.47
CA GLY A 240 7.09 -3.03 -1.10
C GLY A 240 5.65 -3.50 -0.82
N ARG A 241 5.25 -4.55 -1.54
CA ARG A 241 4.05 -5.36 -1.26
C ARG A 241 4.41 -6.73 -0.70
N MET A 242 5.69 -7.01 -0.55
CA MET A 242 6.23 -8.19 0.12
C MET A 242 5.47 -8.46 1.41
N GLN A 243 4.97 -9.68 1.51
CA GLN A 243 4.48 -10.24 2.75
C GLN A 243 5.60 -11.03 3.40
N LYS A 244 5.78 -10.81 4.70
CA LYS A 244 6.73 -11.55 5.51
C LYS A 244 6.02 -12.67 6.28
N PRO A 245 6.44 -13.93 6.14
CA PRO A 245 5.90 -14.99 6.96
C PRO A 245 6.38 -14.84 8.39
N ILE A 246 5.45 -15.08 9.31
CA ILE A 246 5.71 -15.26 10.74
C ILE A 246 5.05 -16.56 11.18
N GLU A 247 5.70 -17.27 12.10
CA GLU A 247 5.14 -18.50 12.67
C GLU A 247 4.77 -18.31 14.12
N ILE A 248 3.58 -18.78 14.48
CA ILE A 248 3.09 -18.78 15.85
C ILE A 248 2.93 -20.22 16.27
N THR A 249 3.73 -20.62 17.25
CA THR A 249 3.62 -21.93 17.88
C THR A 249 2.79 -21.79 19.14
N TYR A 250 1.79 -22.64 19.32
CA TYR A 250 0.84 -22.56 20.43
C TYR A 250 0.44 -23.94 20.98
N LYS A 251 0.04 -23.97 22.25
CA LYS A 251 -0.77 -25.03 22.85
C LYS A 251 -2.14 -24.46 23.21
N ALA A 252 -3.19 -24.95 22.55
CA ALA A 252 -4.58 -24.54 22.78
C ALA A 252 -5.47 -25.76 23.01
N CYS A 253 -6.39 -25.68 23.97
CA CYS A 253 -7.32 -26.76 24.32
C CYS A 253 -8.73 -26.22 24.52
N LEU A 254 -9.74 -27.08 24.44
CA LEU A 254 -11.10 -26.70 24.83
C LEU A 254 -11.08 -26.23 26.28
N LEU A 255 -11.80 -25.14 26.55
CA LEU A 255 -11.81 -24.52 27.88
C LEU A 255 -12.29 -25.48 28.96
N GLU A 256 -13.25 -26.36 28.64
CA GLU A 256 -13.75 -27.40 29.55
C GLU A 256 -12.66 -28.42 29.95
N ASP A 257 -11.85 -28.89 29.00
CA ASP A 257 -10.74 -29.83 29.25
C ASP A 257 -9.63 -29.18 30.10
N ALA A 258 -9.42 -27.87 29.89
CA ALA A 258 -8.42 -27.08 30.59
C ALA A 258 -8.76 -26.78 32.05
N GLN A 259 -10.05 -26.77 32.41
CA GLN A 259 -10.51 -26.45 33.76
C GLN A 259 -10.24 -27.55 34.79
N GLU A 260 -9.97 -28.79 34.36
CA GLU A 260 -9.69 -29.92 35.26
C GLU A 260 -8.20 -30.05 35.62
N HIS A 261 -7.27 -29.95 34.65
CA HIS A 261 -5.81 -29.87 34.85
C HIS A 261 -5.06 -29.64 33.51
N ASP A 262 -4.00 -28.81 33.49
CA ASP A 262 -3.15 -28.54 32.29
C ASP A 262 -2.56 -29.80 31.62
N SER A 263 -2.46 -30.92 32.36
CA SER A 263 -1.98 -32.21 31.88
C SER A 263 -3.00 -33.00 31.04
N LEU A 264 -4.29 -32.64 31.10
CA LEU A 264 -5.38 -33.25 30.32
C LEU A 264 -5.65 -32.50 29.00
N CYS A 265 -4.95 -31.39 28.78
CA CYS A 265 -5.06 -30.55 27.60
C CYS A 265 -4.68 -31.34 26.33
N ASN A 266 -5.70 -31.71 25.53
CA ASN A 266 -5.57 -32.29 24.20
C ASN A 266 -5.47 -31.19 23.13
N PRO A 267 -4.28 -30.96 22.53
CA PRO A 267 -4.06 -29.75 21.75
C PRO A 267 -4.82 -29.74 20.42
N VAL A 268 -5.68 -28.74 20.27
CA VAL A 268 -6.49 -28.54 19.06
C VAL A 268 -5.75 -27.69 18.05
N GLN A 269 -5.95 -28.01 16.76
CA GLN A 269 -5.59 -27.09 15.68
C GLN A 269 -6.65 -26.00 15.59
N LEU A 270 -6.21 -24.75 15.50
CA LEU A 270 -7.08 -23.61 15.25
C LEU A 270 -7.53 -23.56 13.79
N THR A 271 -8.79 -23.22 13.58
CA THR A 271 -9.34 -22.82 12.28
C THR A 271 -8.91 -21.40 11.91
N ASN A 272 -9.10 -20.98 10.66
CA ASN A 272 -8.77 -19.61 10.23
C ASN A 272 -9.56 -18.54 10.99
N ASP A 273 -10.83 -18.81 11.33
CA ASP A 273 -11.67 -17.89 12.09
C ASP A 273 -11.21 -17.82 13.56
N GLU A 274 -10.81 -18.96 14.13
CA GLU A 274 -10.21 -19.00 15.48
C GLU A 274 -8.87 -18.27 15.53
N ILE A 275 -8.04 -18.37 14.49
CA ILE A 275 -6.79 -17.62 14.38
C ILE A 275 -7.09 -16.11 14.35
N ARG A 276 -8.05 -15.68 13.53
CA ARG A 276 -8.47 -14.27 13.44
C ARG A 276 -9.01 -13.72 14.76
N TYR A 277 -9.73 -14.56 15.49
CA TYR A 277 -10.35 -14.20 16.76
C TYR A 277 -9.36 -14.20 17.93
N TYR A 278 -8.63 -15.31 18.12
CA TYR A 278 -7.79 -15.51 19.30
C TYR A 278 -6.40 -14.92 19.17
N ILE A 279 -5.74 -15.08 18.01
CA ILE A 279 -4.31 -14.78 17.91
C ILE A 279 -4.10 -13.30 17.65
N LYS A 280 -3.39 -12.65 18.57
CA LYS A 280 -2.99 -11.25 18.48
C LYS A 280 -1.47 -11.13 18.47
N LEU A 281 -1.00 -10.08 17.79
CA LEU A 281 0.40 -9.65 17.80
C LEU A 281 0.51 -8.37 18.59
N GLY A 282 1.62 -8.18 19.28
CA GLY A 282 1.90 -6.97 20.04
C GLY A 282 3.37 -6.61 20.06
N ILE A 283 3.68 -5.53 20.76
CA ILE A 283 5.06 -5.14 21.03
C ILE A 283 5.56 -5.85 22.28
N TYR A 284 6.79 -6.34 22.20
CA TYR A 284 7.47 -6.95 23.33
C TYR A 284 7.67 -5.94 24.45
N ARG A 285 7.44 -6.41 25.67
CA ARG A 285 7.23 -5.64 26.91
C ARG A 285 5.81 -5.09 26.98
N ARG A 286 5.12 -5.59 27.99
CA ARG A 286 3.81 -5.09 28.39
C ARG A 286 3.89 -3.62 28.73
N ASN A 287 2.74 -3.00 28.61
CA ASN A 287 2.57 -1.61 28.92
C ASN A 287 2.68 -1.27 30.42
N ASP A 288 2.56 0.01 30.78
CA ASP A 288 2.61 0.52 32.17
C ASP A 288 1.56 -0.14 33.07
N GLY A 289 0.46 -0.61 32.46
CA GLY A 289 -0.57 -1.37 33.14
C GLY A 289 -0.25 -2.86 33.33
N ASN A 290 0.84 -3.38 32.77
CA ASN A 290 1.24 -4.79 32.67
C ASN A 290 0.38 -5.67 31.74
N TYR A 291 -0.09 -5.12 30.62
CA TYR A 291 -0.89 -5.82 29.60
C TYR A 291 -0.23 -5.73 28.21
N PRO A 292 -0.43 -6.72 27.33
CA PRO A 292 0.00 -6.61 25.94
C PRO A 292 -0.86 -5.58 25.18
N GLU A 293 -0.28 -4.96 24.15
CA GLU A 293 -0.97 -4.04 23.24
C GLU A 293 -0.99 -4.62 21.85
N GLU A 294 -2.10 -4.48 21.12
CA GLU A 294 -2.19 -4.99 19.75
C GLU A 294 -1.31 -4.15 18.80
N LEU A 295 -0.57 -4.83 17.93
CA LEU A 295 0.40 -4.21 17.03
C LEU A 295 -0.26 -3.17 16.11
N GLY A 296 -1.47 -3.46 15.63
CA GLY A 296 -2.23 -2.56 14.75
C GLY A 296 -2.66 -1.26 15.44
N ASP A 297 -2.84 -1.27 16.77
CA ASP A 297 -3.21 -0.07 17.52
C ASP A 297 -2.02 0.88 17.70
N ILE A 298 -0.83 0.33 17.91
CA ILE A 298 0.41 1.10 18.08
C ILE A 298 0.96 1.54 16.71
N TYR A 299 0.99 0.60 15.78
CA TYR A 299 1.59 0.73 14.47
C TYR A 299 0.60 0.24 13.40
N PRO A 300 -0.40 1.06 13.04
CA PRO A 300 -1.42 0.71 12.05
C PRO A 300 -0.84 0.46 10.65
N GLU A 301 0.42 0.83 10.42
CA GLU A 301 1.16 0.48 9.22
C GLU A 301 1.52 -1.01 9.12
N PHE A 302 1.60 -1.75 10.23
CA PHE A 302 1.72 -3.22 10.18
C PHE A 302 0.34 -3.83 10.03
N VAL A 303 0.18 -4.65 8.99
CA VAL A 303 -1.08 -5.32 8.69
C VAL A 303 -0.83 -6.81 8.60
N LEU A 304 -1.76 -7.56 9.18
CA LEU A 304 -1.73 -9.01 9.21
C LEU A 304 -2.66 -9.56 8.14
N ASP A 305 -2.10 -10.32 7.22
CA ASP A 305 -2.80 -11.10 6.22
C ASP A 305 -2.83 -12.58 6.65
N TYR A 306 -3.93 -13.25 6.31
CA TYR A 306 -4.15 -14.67 6.62
C TYR A 306 -3.90 -15.57 5.40
N GLU A 307 -3.61 -14.97 4.25
CA GLU A 307 -3.35 -15.64 2.99
C GLU A 307 -2.09 -15.06 2.33
N HIS A 308 -1.37 -15.93 1.64
CA HIS A 308 -0.14 -15.59 0.94
C HIS A 308 -0.44 -15.03 -0.46
N ASP A 309 0.11 -13.87 -0.77
CA ASP A 309 0.18 -13.34 -2.13
C ASP A 309 1.37 -13.96 -2.87
N GLY A 310 1.08 -14.99 -3.66
CA GLY A 310 2.08 -15.71 -4.46
C GLY A 310 2.74 -14.90 -5.57
N HIS A 311 2.35 -13.64 -5.79
CA HIS A 311 3.03 -12.77 -6.75
C HIS A 311 4.40 -12.29 -6.26
N TYR A 312 4.59 -12.22 -4.94
CA TYR A 312 5.78 -11.62 -4.32
C TYR A 312 6.66 -12.66 -3.63
N GLN A 313 7.96 -12.40 -3.65
CA GLN A 313 8.92 -13.14 -2.86
C GLN A 313 8.81 -12.75 -1.39
N THR A 314 8.91 -13.74 -0.52
CA THR A 314 8.70 -13.64 0.93
C THR A 314 10.00 -13.60 1.71
N ARG A 315 11.13 -13.84 1.01
CA ARG A 315 12.46 -13.98 1.59
C ARG A 315 13.45 -13.00 0.95
N LEU A 316 14.03 -12.13 1.77
CA LEU A 316 15.14 -11.30 1.32
C LEU A 316 16.46 -12.08 1.20
N PRO A 317 17.35 -11.70 0.27
CA PRO A 317 18.63 -12.35 0.09
C PRO A 317 19.70 -11.77 1.02
N ALA A 318 20.00 -12.47 2.12
CA ALA A 318 21.25 -12.31 2.87
C ALA A 318 21.69 -13.62 3.55
N ASN A 319 22.98 -13.70 3.89
CA ASN A 319 23.73 -14.82 4.48
C ASN A 319 23.22 -15.23 5.87
N TYR A 320 21.98 -15.67 5.97
CA TYR A 320 21.47 -16.28 7.18
C TYR A 320 21.91 -17.74 7.15
N LYS A 321 22.84 -18.09 8.06
CA LYS A 321 22.85 -19.45 8.60
C LYS A 321 21.47 -19.64 9.20
N THR A 322 20.60 -20.34 8.49
CA THR A 322 19.40 -20.90 9.09
C THR A 322 19.90 -21.81 10.20
N ASN A 323 20.04 -21.27 11.41
CA ASN A 323 19.77 -22.07 12.58
C ASN A 323 18.26 -22.27 12.57
N THR A 324 17.79 -23.10 11.63
CA THR A 324 16.57 -23.85 11.80
C THR A 324 16.83 -24.69 13.04
N ARG A 325 16.58 -24.09 14.20
CA ARG A 325 16.31 -24.87 15.40
C ARG A 325 15.04 -25.60 15.00
N LYS A 326 15.20 -26.82 14.48
CA LYS A 326 14.08 -27.74 14.29
C LYS A 326 13.35 -27.68 15.61
N THR A 327 12.16 -27.09 15.60
CA THR A 327 11.18 -27.29 16.64
C THR A 327 11.11 -28.79 16.76
N THR A 328 11.64 -29.32 17.88
CA THR A 328 11.39 -30.69 18.26
C THR A 328 9.89 -30.85 18.13
N ASN A 329 9.42 -31.77 17.28
CA ASN A 329 8.01 -32.10 17.12
C ASN A 329 7.49 -32.58 18.47
N ASN A 330 7.18 -31.63 19.35
CA ASN A 330 6.43 -31.90 20.54
C ASN A 330 5.01 -32.09 20.01
N THR A 331 4.53 -33.32 20.09
CA THR A 331 3.21 -33.74 19.61
C THR A 331 2.08 -32.89 20.20
N GLN A 332 2.37 -32.13 21.27
CA GLN A 332 1.46 -31.23 21.96
C GLN A 332 1.44 -29.78 21.45
N LEU A 333 2.38 -29.34 20.61
CA LEU A 333 2.38 -27.98 20.05
C LEU A 333 1.82 -27.98 18.63
N ARG A 334 1.11 -26.90 18.28
CA ARG A 334 0.64 -26.60 16.93
C ARG A 334 1.34 -25.36 16.42
N THR A 335 1.43 -25.24 15.11
CA THR A 335 1.99 -24.06 14.46
C THR A 335 1.00 -23.52 13.45
N THR A 336 0.85 -22.21 13.41
CA THR A 336 0.17 -21.50 12.32
C THR A 336 1.12 -20.49 11.72
N ARG A 337 0.96 -20.23 10.42
CA ARG A 337 1.75 -19.24 9.69
C ARG A 337 0.85 -18.11 9.26
N LEU A 338 1.27 -16.88 9.57
CA LEU A 338 0.60 -15.65 9.18
C LEU A 338 1.54 -14.80 8.33
N TRP A 339 0.98 -13.81 7.65
CA TRP A 339 1.70 -12.97 6.71
C TRP A 339 1.62 -11.53 7.17
N LEU A 340 2.76 -10.89 7.38
CA LEU A 340 2.84 -9.51 7.83
C LEU A 340 3.28 -8.63 6.67
N HIS A 341 2.53 -7.59 6.35
CA HIS A 341 2.99 -6.55 5.42
C HIS A 341 3.09 -5.19 6.11
N TYR A 342 3.79 -4.25 5.47
CA TYR A 342 4.05 -2.93 6.03
C TYR A 342 3.66 -1.81 5.05
N ASN A 343 2.80 -0.90 5.50
CA ASN A 343 2.30 0.23 4.73
C ASN A 343 2.96 1.52 5.22
N ALA A 344 4.18 1.79 4.75
CA ALA A 344 4.97 2.94 5.19
C ALA A 344 4.26 4.27 4.93
N LYS A 345 4.46 5.23 5.84
CA LYS A 345 3.95 6.61 5.70
C LYS A 345 4.93 7.48 4.93
N SER A 346 6.20 7.08 4.86
CA SER A 346 7.24 7.79 4.11
C SER A 346 8.31 6.84 3.56
N ILE A 347 8.95 7.22 2.46
CA ILE A 347 9.95 6.36 1.80
C ILE A 347 11.26 6.17 2.59
N ASN A 348 11.54 7.06 3.53
CA ASN A 348 12.72 6.98 4.38
C ASN A 348 12.41 6.30 5.72
N GLU A 349 11.20 5.79 5.90
CA GLU A 349 10.80 5.13 7.14
C GLU A 349 11.55 3.80 7.27
N GLN A 350 12.35 3.69 8.32
CA GLN A 350 12.98 2.46 8.76
C GLN A 350 12.63 2.29 10.23
N LYS A 351 12.30 1.06 10.61
CA LYS A 351 11.82 0.77 11.96
C LYS A 351 12.19 -0.65 12.34
N THR A 352 12.74 -0.82 13.53
CA THR A 352 12.93 -2.16 14.11
C THR A 352 11.99 -2.30 15.29
N VAL A 353 11.16 -3.34 15.27
CA VAL A 353 10.21 -3.66 16.35
C VAL A 353 10.51 -5.05 16.90
N ASN A 354 10.37 -5.19 18.22
CA ASN A 354 10.37 -6.49 18.86
C ASN A 354 8.93 -6.90 19.06
N LEU A 355 8.53 -7.99 18.42
CA LEU A 355 7.15 -8.47 18.45
C LEU A 355 6.94 -9.52 19.54
N CYS A 356 5.70 -9.70 19.95
CA CYS A 356 5.24 -10.82 20.76
C CYS A 356 3.86 -11.26 20.27
N THR A 357 3.38 -12.41 20.74
CA THR A 357 2.04 -12.91 20.46
C THR A 357 1.27 -13.20 21.75
N PHE A 358 -0.03 -12.95 21.75
CA PHE A 358 -0.89 -13.24 22.89
C PHE A 358 -2.25 -13.69 22.38
N SER A 359 -3.01 -14.39 23.22
CA SER A 359 -4.41 -14.64 22.92
C SER A 359 -5.24 -13.43 23.33
N ILE A 360 -6.38 -13.19 22.67
CA ILE A 360 -7.40 -12.27 23.19
C ILE A 360 -7.62 -12.55 24.68
N TYR A 361 -7.57 -11.49 25.50
CA TYR A 361 -7.59 -11.60 26.95
C TYR A 361 -8.72 -10.81 27.61
N GLU A 362 -9.43 -9.99 26.83
CA GLU A 362 -10.61 -9.23 27.24
C GLU A 362 -11.75 -9.50 26.28
N ASP A 363 -12.97 -9.60 26.81
CA ASP A 363 -14.18 -9.67 26.02
C ASP A 363 -14.65 -8.27 25.58
N GLU A 364 -15.77 -8.22 24.89
CA GLU A 364 -16.38 -6.98 24.38
C GLU A 364 -16.77 -5.96 25.46
N HIS A 365 -16.92 -6.43 26.71
CA HIS A 365 -17.26 -5.64 27.87
C HIS A 365 -16.03 -5.24 28.68
N GLY A 366 -14.82 -5.59 28.21
CA GLY A 366 -13.56 -5.37 28.92
C GLY A 366 -13.36 -6.30 30.11
N GLN A 367 -14.07 -7.43 30.18
CA GLN A 367 -13.89 -8.43 31.22
C GLN A 367 -12.80 -9.41 30.80
N SER A 368 -11.96 -9.83 31.75
CA SER A 368 -10.89 -10.78 31.47
C SER A 368 -11.44 -12.14 31.04
N ILE A 369 -10.94 -12.66 29.92
CA ILE A 369 -11.26 -13.98 29.40
C ILE A 369 -10.46 -15.03 30.17
N SER A 370 -11.15 -16.01 30.75
CA SER A 370 -10.52 -17.17 31.38
C SER A 370 -9.70 -17.97 30.36
N GLY A 371 -8.48 -18.38 30.74
CA GLY A 371 -7.58 -19.16 29.88
C GLY A 371 -6.79 -18.33 28.86
N ALA A 372 -6.81 -17.00 28.96
CA ALA A 372 -6.03 -16.13 28.09
C ALA A 372 -4.52 -16.20 28.39
N TYR A 373 -3.71 -16.21 27.33
CA TYR A 373 -2.26 -16.27 27.41
C TYR A 373 -1.63 -14.94 26.98
N THR A 374 -0.90 -14.31 27.91
CA THR A 374 -0.22 -13.02 27.67
C THR A 374 1.26 -13.06 28.04
N GLN A 375 1.82 -14.24 28.33
CA GLN A 375 3.16 -14.37 28.91
C GLN A 375 4.28 -14.10 27.89
N ASP A 376 4.07 -14.38 26.61
CA ASP A 376 5.04 -14.10 25.53
C ASP A 376 5.48 -12.62 25.52
N CYS A 377 4.56 -11.72 25.91
CA CYS A 377 4.77 -10.28 25.99
C CYS A 377 5.26 -9.77 27.37
N GLY A 378 5.34 -10.65 28.38
CA GLY A 378 5.72 -10.33 29.78
C GLY A 378 7.20 -10.02 30.02
N GLN A 379 7.54 -9.43 31.18
CA GLN A 379 8.93 -9.16 31.59
C GLN A 379 9.72 -10.43 31.95
N ASP A 380 9.04 -11.46 32.48
CA ASP A 380 9.61 -12.78 32.81
C ASP A 380 9.52 -13.80 31.68
N GLY A 381 8.93 -13.40 30.54
CA GLY A 381 8.88 -14.25 29.35
C GLY A 381 10.30 -14.45 28.84
N LEU A 382 10.82 -15.68 28.91
CA LEU A 382 12.01 -16.11 28.17
C LEU A 382 11.67 -16.12 26.68
N GLY A 383 11.47 -14.93 26.11
CA GLY A 383 10.84 -14.80 24.84
C GLY A 383 11.58 -15.57 23.75
N SER A 384 10.83 -16.13 22.80
CA SER A 384 11.41 -16.76 21.60
C SER A 384 12.54 -15.86 21.05
N PRO A 385 13.75 -16.40 20.78
CA PRO A 385 14.92 -15.61 20.40
C PRO A 385 14.78 -14.91 19.03
N SER A 386 13.70 -15.17 18.30
CA SER A 386 13.44 -14.69 16.95
C SER A 386 12.18 -13.82 16.88
N ARG A 387 12.23 -12.61 17.43
CA ARG A 387 11.08 -11.67 17.50
C ARG A 387 11.32 -10.32 16.83
N ILE A 388 12.54 -10.12 16.35
CA ILE A 388 12.96 -8.87 15.72
C ILE A 388 12.34 -8.83 14.32
N LEU A 389 11.73 -7.70 14.01
CA LEU A 389 11.28 -7.36 12.68
C LEU A 389 11.89 -6.01 12.31
N SER A 390 12.55 -5.94 11.15
CA SER A 390 13.19 -4.72 10.65
C SER A 390 12.57 -4.30 9.32
N VAL A 391 11.95 -3.13 9.32
CA VAL A 391 11.54 -2.41 8.13
C VAL A 391 12.78 -1.72 7.55
N ILE A 392 13.12 -2.09 6.31
CA ILE A 392 14.30 -1.59 5.61
C ILE A 392 13.92 -0.86 4.31
N ASP A 393 14.84 -0.04 3.81
CA ASP A 393 14.66 0.71 2.57
C ASP A 393 14.69 -0.23 1.35
N GLY A 394 13.57 -0.33 0.65
CA GLY A 394 13.45 -1.06 -0.62
C GLY A 394 13.54 -0.17 -1.86
N SER A 395 13.79 1.13 -1.71
CA SER A 395 13.64 2.12 -2.78
C SER A 395 14.69 2.03 -3.88
N TYR A 396 14.24 2.11 -5.14
CA TYR A 396 15.10 2.45 -6.29
C TYR A 396 15.00 3.96 -6.50
N LYS A 397 16.07 4.71 -6.21
CA LYS A 397 16.06 6.18 -6.22
C LYS A 397 17.25 6.82 -6.91
N GLY A 398 17.00 7.96 -7.57
CA GLY A 398 18.03 8.83 -8.13
C GLY A 398 18.32 8.57 -9.61
N SER A 399 19.27 9.33 -10.14
CA SER A 399 19.76 9.17 -11.52
C SER A 399 20.50 7.85 -11.69
N ILE A 400 20.38 7.20 -12.86
CA ILE A 400 21.07 5.95 -13.16
C ILE A 400 22.58 6.01 -12.91
N ASN A 401 23.21 7.16 -13.16
CA ASN A 401 24.66 7.34 -12.96
C ASN A 401 25.07 7.32 -11.48
N ASN A 402 24.12 7.59 -10.58
CA ASN A 402 24.35 7.64 -9.12
C ASN A 402 23.62 6.50 -8.38
N ASN A 403 22.81 5.70 -9.07
CA ASN A 403 22.01 4.64 -8.47
C ASN A 403 22.76 3.30 -8.57
N THR A 404 23.39 2.89 -7.47
CA THR A 404 24.15 1.63 -7.40
C THR A 404 23.28 0.37 -7.39
N SER A 405 21.96 0.52 -7.19
CA SER A 405 21.01 -0.61 -7.13
C SER A 405 20.50 -1.05 -8.51
N VAL A 406 20.78 -0.30 -9.57
CA VAL A 406 20.36 -0.59 -10.94
C VAL A 406 21.59 -0.71 -11.84
N GLU A 407 21.56 -1.67 -12.75
CA GLU A 407 22.52 -1.80 -13.83
C GLU A 407 21.89 -1.41 -15.15
N LYS A 408 22.64 -0.65 -15.96
CA LYS A 408 22.28 -0.29 -17.31
C LYS A 408 23.23 -0.97 -18.28
N GLU A 409 22.69 -1.80 -19.17
CA GLU A 409 23.38 -2.33 -20.33
C GLU A 409 22.86 -1.60 -21.58
N GLY A 410 23.76 -1.11 -22.43
CA GLY A 410 23.38 -0.41 -23.65
C GLY A 410 23.96 -1.09 -24.88
N ALA A 411 23.11 -1.41 -25.84
CA ALA A 411 23.50 -1.76 -27.20
C ALA A 411 23.05 -0.61 -28.12
N ILE A 412 24.03 0.12 -28.65
CA ILE A 412 23.79 1.21 -29.58
C ILE A 412 24.09 0.68 -30.98
N ASP A 413 23.20 0.98 -31.91
CA ASP A 413 23.43 0.78 -33.33
C ASP A 413 23.63 -0.69 -33.75
N VAL A 414 22.64 -1.52 -33.43
CA VAL A 414 22.59 -2.91 -33.86
C VAL A 414 21.85 -3.02 -35.18
N ASN A 415 22.50 -3.60 -36.19
CA ASN A 415 21.84 -3.99 -37.44
C ASN A 415 21.02 -5.25 -37.17
N LEU A 416 19.70 -5.15 -37.27
CA LEU A 416 18.80 -6.30 -37.07
C LEU A 416 18.55 -7.07 -38.38
N CYS A 417 18.58 -6.36 -39.50
CA CYS A 417 18.64 -6.92 -40.85
C CYS A 417 19.21 -5.87 -41.80
N THR A 418 19.93 -6.29 -42.85
CA THR A 418 20.66 -5.44 -43.81
C THR A 418 20.15 -5.52 -45.24
N SER A 419 19.19 -6.41 -45.51
CA SER A 419 18.52 -6.51 -46.80
C SER A 419 17.04 -6.86 -46.64
N GLU A 420 16.23 -6.56 -47.66
CA GLU A 420 14.80 -6.91 -47.69
C GLU A 420 14.59 -8.40 -47.48
N SER A 421 15.36 -9.25 -48.18
CA SER A 421 15.30 -10.69 -47.99
C SER A 421 15.61 -11.09 -46.54
N GLU A 422 16.60 -10.46 -45.91
CA GLU A 422 16.96 -10.76 -44.52
C GLU A 422 15.85 -10.35 -43.56
N CYS A 423 15.28 -9.14 -43.71
CA CYS A 423 14.18 -8.66 -42.88
C CYS A 423 12.91 -9.52 -43.04
N HIS A 424 12.60 -9.96 -44.27
CA HIS A 424 11.45 -10.83 -44.55
C HIS A 424 11.60 -12.24 -43.98
N ASN A 425 12.83 -12.74 -43.90
CA ASN A 425 13.12 -14.07 -43.35
C ASN A 425 13.11 -14.08 -41.81
N GLN A 426 12.98 -12.93 -41.14
CA GLN A 426 12.81 -12.87 -39.69
C GLN A 426 11.43 -13.40 -39.30
N SER A 427 11.42 -14.52 -38.56
CA SER A 427 10.20 -15.18 -38.13
C SER A 427 9.33 -14.24 -37.30
N GLY A 428 8.06 -14.10 -37.67
CA GLY A 428 7.07 -13.31 -36.93
C GLY A 428 7.19 -11.79 -37.10
N TRP A 429 8.17 -11.29 -37.86
CA TRP A 429 8.33 -9.85 -38.02
C TRP A 429 7.31 -9.21 -38.95
N ARG A 430 6.87 -9.93 -39.98
CA ARG A 430 5.82 -9.45 -40.87
C ARG A 430 4.47 -9.99 -40.41
N VAL A 431 3.65 -9.12 -39.82
CA VAL A 431 2.32 -9.45 -39.27
C VAL A 431 1.28 -9.48 -40.40
N ARG A 432 1.36 -8.54 -41.34
CA ARG A 432 0.48 -8.48 -42.51
C ARG A 432 1.29 -8.20 -43.76
N ASN A 433 1.03 -8.98 -44.81
CA ASN A 433 1.62 -8.83 -46.14
C ASN A 433 0.65 -8.05 -47.04
N GLY A 434 0.94 -6.77 -47.25
CA GLY A 434 0.25 -5.91 -48.21
C GLY A 434 0.98 -5.83 -49.55
N TRP A 435 0.51 -4.92 -50.41
CA TRP A 435 1.09 -4.64 -51.73
C TRP A 435 2.21 -3.59 -51.69
N ALA A 436 2.53 -3.06 -50.51
CA ALA A 436 3.63 -2.14 -50.34
C ALA A 436 4.97 -2.89 -50.39
N MET A 437 6.04 -2.15 -50.68
CA MET A 437 7.39 -2.73 -50.61
C MET A 437 7.76 -3.05 -49.17
N GLY A 438 8.58 -4.08 -48.99
CA GLY A 438 9.06 -4.50 -47.69
C GLY A 438 10.09 -3.56 -47.06
N ILE A 439 10.40 -3.84 -45.80
CA ILE A 439 11.47 -3.17 -45.07
C ILE A 439 12.80 -3.77 -45.54
N ARG A 440 13.73 -2.91 -45.97
CA ARG A 440 15.05 -3.31 -46.47
C ARG A 440 16.11 -3.42 -45.40
N HIS A 441 16.02 -2.59 -44.38
CA HIS A 441 17.04 -2.48 -43.35
C HIS A 441 16.41 -2.02 -42.06
N VAL A 442 16.83 -2.62 -40.94
CA VAL A 442 16.40 -2.23 -39.60
C VAL A 442 17.62 -2.08 -38.72
N ARG A 443 17.73 -0.91 -38.07
CA ARG A 443 18.69 -0.62 -37.01
C ARG A 443 17.96 -0.42 -35.70
N ALA A 444 18.65 -0.67 -34.59
CA ALA A 444 18.09 -0.51 -33.28
C ALA A 444 19.07 0.03 -32.24
N ASN A 445 18.51 0.75 -31.25
CA ASN A 445 19.13 0.96 -29.94
C ASN A 445 18.32 0.23 -28.87
N SER A 446 19.02 -0.35 -27.91
CA SER A 446 18.42 -0.94 -26.72
C SER A 446 19.16 -0.50 -25.47
N TYR A 447 18.41 -0.04 -24.48
CA TYR A 447 18.89 0.27 -23.14
C TYR A 447 18.17 -0.65 -22.17
N LYS A 448 18.87 -1.65 -21.66
CA LYS A 448 18.35 -2.63 -20.72
C LYS A 448 18.70 -2.23 -19.30
N TYR A 449 17.74 -2.41 -18.40
CA TYR A 449 17.84 -2.10 -17.00
C TYR A 449 17.55 -3.35 -16.17
N SER A 450 18.48 -3.69 -15.28
CA SER A 450 18.39 -4.83 -14.36
C SER A 450 18.67 -4.39 -12.93
N ALA A 451 18.18 -5.15 -11.95
CA ALA A 451 18.53 -4.91 -10.57
C ALA A 451 19.95 -5.43 -10.28
N ARG A 452 20.78 -4.62 -9.62
CA ARG A 452 22.07 -5.06 -9.04
C ARG A 452 21.90 -5.76 -7.70
N ARG A 453 20.74 -5.57 -7.06
CA ARG A 453 20.43 -6.21 -5.80
C ARG A 453 20.33 -7.72 -6.02
N PRO A 454 20.98 -8.54 -5.18
CA PRO A 454 20.89 -10.00 -5.30
C PRO A 454 19.43 -10.46 -5.36
N ASN A 455 19.12 -11.41 -6.22
CA ASN A 455 17.78 -12.01 -6.39
C ASN A 455 16.61 -11.03 -6.59
N HIS A 456 16.89 -9.80 -7.03
CA HIS A 456 15.83 -8.87 -7.44
C HIS A 456 15.61 -8.96 -8.95
N GLU A 457 14.35 -8.94 -9.33
CA GLU A 457 13.89 -8.93 -10.72
C GLU A 457 12.85 -7.82 -10.88
N PHE A 458 12.92 -7.03 -11.95
CA PHE A 458 11.91 -6.02 -12.25
C PHE A 458 10.70 -6.62 -12.94
N TYR A 459 9.54 -5.99 -12.81
CA TYR A 459 8.26 -6.25 -13.49
C TYR A 459 7.52 -4.93 -13.72
N PRO A 460 7.00 -4.61 -14.91
CA PRO A 460 6.18 -3.42 -15.10
C PRO A 460 4.79 -3.63 -14.51
N VAL A 461 4.27 -2.63 -13.78
CA VAL A 461 2.90 -2.70 -13.24
C VAL A 461 1.83 -2.47 -14.32
N VAL A 462 2.26 -1.93 -15.47
CA VAL A 462 1.42 -1.64 -16.64
C VAL A 462 2.09 -2.29 -17.85
N ASN A 463 1.37 -3.17 -18.55
CA ASN A 463 1.85 -3.80 -19.78
C ASN A 463 2.37 -2.73 -20.77
N LYS A 464 3.39 -3.13 -21.54
CA LYS A 464 4.07 -2.45 -22.67
C LYS A 464 3.54 -1.05 -23.01
N LYS A 465 4.41 -0.06 -22.92
CA LYS A 465 4.11 1.33 -23.27
C LYS A 465 4.95 1.74 -24.47
N SER A 466 4.29 2.05 -25.60
CA SER A 466 4.93 2.64 -26.77
C SER A 466 4.87 4.16 -26.75
N THR A 467 5.84 4.78 -27.39
CA THR A 467 5.88 6.20 -27.66
C THR A 467 6.56 6.43 -29.01
N MET A 468 5.80 6.95 -29.97
CA MET A 468 6.35 7.36 -31.27
C MET A 468 6.97 8.76 -31.14
N ILE A 469 8.27 8.88 -31.39
CA ILE A 469 9.01 10.16 -31.30
C ILE A 469 8.94 10.94 -32.61
N SER A 470 8.91 10.23 -33.75
CA SER A 470 8.83 10.86 -35.06
C SER A 470 8.28 9.90 -36.12
N ARG A 471 7.61 10.47 -37.11
CA ARG A 471 7.26 9.80 -38.36
C ARG A 471 7.87 10.61 -39.49
N GLY A 472 8.84 10.03 -40.20
CA GLY A 472 9.60 10.71 -41.24
C GLY A 472 9.05 10.47 -42.64
N CYS A 473 9.02 11.51 -43.48
CA CYS A 473 8.85 11.40 -44.93
C CYS A 473 9.82 12.38 -45.63
N TYR A 474 10.37 12.05 -46.82
CA TYR A 474 11.29 12.92 -47.57
C TYR A 474 10.63 13.53 -48.82
N SER A 475 10.62 14.87 -48.87
CA SER A 475 10.30 15.79 -49.98
C SER A 475 8.86 15.77 -50.57
N ASP A 476 8.07 16.79 -50.20
CA ASP A 476 7.03 17.33 -51.08
C ASP A 476 7.66 18.31 -52.10
N ALA A 477 7.20 18.21 -53.35
CA ALA A 477 7.56 19.16 -54.38
C ALA A 477 6.81 20.47 -54.11
N ALA A 478 7.53 21.58 -54.21
CA ALA A 478 7.01 22.91 -53.92
C ALA A 478 5.62 23.18 -54.54
N GLY A 479 4.60 23.44 -53.70
CA GLY A 479 3.47 24.28 -54.09
C GLY A 479 2.03 23.81 -53.83
N SER A 480 1.75 22.78 -53.03
CA SER A 480 0.35 22.45 -52.68
C SER A 480 -0.08 23.04 -51.33
N SER A 481 -1.29 23.57 -51.28
CA SER A 481 -1.84 24.36 -50.17
C SER A 481 -2.79 23.57 -49.27
N ASP A 482 -2.59 22.26 -49.12
CA ASP A 482 -3.42 21.43 -48.25
C ASP A 482 -2.91 21.48 -46.80
N SER A 483 -3.82 21.61 -45.85
CA SER A 483 -3.57 21.79 -44.41
C SER A 483 -3.78 20.52 -43.60
N ILE A 484 -4.03 19.40 -44.28
CA ILE A 484 -4.21 18.08 -43.66
C ILE A 484 -2.99 17.26 -44.03
N ASP A 485 -2.06 17.06 -43.08
CA ASP A 485 -0.90 16.17 -43.21
C ASP A 485 -1.35 14.74 -43.60
N ASP A 486 -1.42 14.44 -44.89
CA ASP A 486 -1.69 13.12 -45.43
C ASP A 486 -0.38 12.44 -45.83
N GLY A 487 -0.09 11.34 -45.11
CA GLY A 487 1.17 10.62 -45.23
C GLY A 487 1.52 10.19 -46.65
N ILE A 488 2.84 10.06 -46.86
CA ILE A 488 3.56 9.63 -48.07
C ILE A 488 3.95 10.82 -48.96
N CYS A 489 5.21 11.26 -48.83
CA CYS A 489 5.79 12.25 -49.75
C CYS A 489 6.14 11.62 -51.11
N ASN A 490 6.47 12.48 -52.06
CA ASN A 490 6.58 12.13 -53.48
C ASN A 490 7.82 11.27 -53.81
N ASN A 491 7.80 10.63 -54.98
CA ASN A 491 8.59 9.48 -55.48
C ASN A 491 10.14 9.55 -55.51
N THR A 492 10.84 10.31 -54.64
CA THR A 492 12.28 10.57 -54.80
C THR A 492 13.17 10.36 -53.56
N GLY A 493 12.85 9.43 -52.66
CA GLY A 493 13.80 9.04 -51.59
C GLY A 493 13.36 7.85 -50.74
N GLY A 494 14.33 7.23 -50.04
CA GLY A 494 14.07 6.18 -49.06
C GLY A 494 13.34 6.70 -47.82
N TRP A 495 12.37 5.94 -47.32
CA TRP A 495 11.56 6.28 -46.13
C TRP A 495 12.11 5.60 -44.90
N SER A 496 11.93 6.20 -43.71
CA SER A 496 12.24 5.51 -42.46
C SER A 496 11.19 5.75 -41.37
N PHE A 497 10.84 4.69 -40.64
CA PHE A 497 9.91 4.75 -39.51
C PHE A 497 10.64 4.55 -38.19
N TYR A 498 10.22 5.34 -37.19
CA TYR A 498 10.78 5.34 -35.85
C TYR A 498 9.71 5.03 -34.82
N THR A 499 9.98 4.04 -33.99
CA THR A 499 9.16 3.75 -32.80
C THR A 499 10.10 3.48 -31.63
N THR A 500 9.69 3.93 -30.44
CA THR A 500 10.37 3.64 -29.18
C THR A 500 9.39 3.00 -28.22
N ASP A 501 9.75 1.83 -27.74
CA ASP A 501 8.94 0.99 -26.87
C ASP A 501 9.67 0.75 -25.55
N LEU A 502 8.94 0.84 -24.44
CA LEU A 502 9.35 0.23 -23.19
C LEU A 502 8.84 -1.22 -23.17
N GLN A 503 9.78 -2.16 -23.22
CA GLN A 503 9.52 -3.60 -23.30
C GLN A 503 9.97 -4.34 -22.05
N PHE A 504 9.36 -5.49 -21.82
CA PHE A 504 9.67 -6.38 -20.70
C PHE A 504 9.58 -7.84 -21.14
N GLY A 505 10.48 -8.70 -20.68
CA GLY A 505 10.43 -10.14 -21.00
C GLY A 505 10.31 -10.38 -22.51
N LEU A 506 9.45 -11.33 -22.92
CA LEU A 506 9.19 -11.65 -24.33
C LEU A 506 8.23 -10.67 -25.03
N ALA A 507 7.97 -9.48 -24.47
CA ALA A 507 7.12 -8.51 -25.15
C ALA A 507 7.77 -8.04 -26.46
N ASP A 508 7.05 -8.21 -27.57
CA ASP A 508 7.46 -7.69 -28.88
C ASP A 508 7.28 -6.16 -28.97
N ALA A 509 7.85 -5.53 -30.00
CA ALA A 509 7.56 -4.12 -30.36
C ALA A 509 6.10 -3.91 -30.79
N GLU A 510 5.60 -2.68 -30.74
CA GLU A 510 4.26 -2.39 -31.28
C GLU A 510 4.23 -2.59 -32.80
N ASP A 511 3.06 -2.99 -33.29
CA ASP A 511 2.82 -3.24 -34.70
C ASP A 511 2.92 -1.91 -35.47
N LEU A 512 4.00 -1.76 -36.22
CA LEU A 512 4.20 -0.67 -37.15
C LEU A 512 3.45 -0.98 -38.44
N SER A 513 2.44 -0.18 -38.76
CA SER A 513 1.70 -0.31 -40.03
C SER A 513 1.94 0.87 -40.97
N TYR A 514 2.08 0.57 -42.26
CA TYR A 514 2.11 1.55 -43.34
C TYR A 514 1.42 0.99 -44.59
N THR A 515 1.04 1.87 -45.51
CA THR A 515 0.41 1.52 -46.78
C THR A 515 0.94 2.46 -47.85
N THR A 516 0.88 2.09 -49.12
CA THR A 516 1.25 2.94 -50.26
C THR A 516 -0.02 3.47 -50.93
N LYS A 517 -0.04 4.76 -51.28
CA LYS A 517 -1.14 5.38 -52.04
C LYS A 517 -1.00 4.96 -53.50
N ASN A 518 -1.95 4.17 -54.00
CA ASN A 518 -2.02 3.82 -55.42
C ASN A 518 -3.22 4.52 -56.07
N ASN A 519 -3.01 5.29 -57.15
CA ASN A 519 -4.07 5.99 -57.90
C ASN A 519 -5.05 6.83 -57.05
N GLY A 520 -4.59 7.42 -55.95
CA GLY A 520 -5.41 8.33 -55.13
C GLY A 520 -6.30 7.69 -54.06
N TYR A 521 -6.31 6.35 -53.93
CA TYR A 521 -7.11 5.65 -52.91
C TYR A 521 -6.23 4.84 -51.96
N PHE A 522 -6.56 4.88 -50.67
CA PHE A 522 -5.99 3.98 -49.66
C PHE A 522 -6.85 2.72 -49.59
N HIS A 523 -6.32 1.57 -49.98
CA HIS A 523 -6.99 0.29 -49.72
C HIS A 523 -6.43 -0.32 -48.44
N GLU A 524 -7.30 -0.73 -47.53
CA GLU A 524 -6.87 -1.40 -46.29
C GLU A 524 -6.05 -2.67 -46.57
N ASN A 525 -6.26 -3.32 -47.72
CA ASN A 525 -5.52 -4.49 -48.19
C ASN A 525 -4.08 -4.18 -48.64
N ASP A 526 -3.75 -2.91 -48.86
CA ASP A 526 -2.42 -2.45 -49.25
C ASP A 526 -1.56 -2.08 -48.02
N ARG A 527 -2.03 -2.41 -46.82
CA ARG A 527 -1.34 -2.14 -45.56
C ARG A 527 -0.38 -3.28 -45.21
N ASP A 528 0.91 -2.97 -45.18
CA ASP A 528 1.91 -3.78 -44.52
C ASP A 528 1.94 -3.49 -43.02
N THR A 529 2.08 -4.55 -42.22
CA THR A 529 2.22 -4.44 -40.77
C THR A 529 3.42 -5.26 -40.33
N TRP A 530 4.30 -4.61 -39.57
CA TRP A 530 5.56 -5.15 -39.09
C TRP A 530 5.65 -5.06 -37.58
N ARG A 531 6.28 -6.05 -36.98
CA ARG A 531 6.57 -6.16 -35.55
C ARG A 531 8.03 -6.52 -35.41
N PHE A 532 8.80 -5.77 -34.63
CA PHE A 532 10.21 -6.06 -34.47
C PHE A 532 10.43 -6.81 -33.16
N ASP A 533 10.93 -8.04 -33.27
CA ASP A 533 11.41 -8.78 -32.12
C ASP A 533 12.85 -8.34 -31.80
N THR A 534 13.07 -8.03 -30.53
CA THR A 534 14.36 -7.59 -30.01
C THR A 534 15.29 -8.75 -29.62
N LEU A 535 14.86 -10.00 -29.84
CA LEU A 535 15.51 -11.21 -29.32
C LEU A 535 16.93 -11.39 -29.86
N PRO A 536 17.23 -10.99 -31.12
CA PRO A 536 18.58 -11.11 -31.65
C PRO A 536 19.67 -10.36 -30.86
N PHE A 537 19.34 -9.36 -30.04
CA PHE A 537 20.33 -8.55 -29.31
C PHE A 537 19.97 -8.25 -27.86
N ASP A 538 18.74 -8.55 -27.42
CA ASP A 538 18.37 -8.57 -26.01
C ASP A 538 18.04 -10.00 -25.58
N THR A 539 19.09 -10.77 -25.27
CA THR A 539 19.05 -12.22 -25.03
C THR A 539 18.76 -12.61 -23.58
N LYS A 540 18.71 -11.64 -22.63
CA LYS A 540 18.53 -11.88 -21.19
C LYS A 540 17.44 -10.96 -20.61
N ARG A 541 16.21 -11.13 -21.08
CA ARG A 541 15.11 -10.20 -20.78
C ARG A 541 14.31 -10.49 -19.52
N TYR A 542 14.34 -11.72 -19.03
CA TYR A 542 13.59 -12.09 -17.83
C TYR A 542 14.13 -11.33 -16.61
N GLY A 543 13.23 -10.70 -15.85
CA GLY A 543 13.57 -9.87 -14.69
C GLY A 543 14.21 -8.52 -15.02
N THR A 544 14.19 -8.10 -16.29
CA THR A 544 14.76 -6.83 -16.77
C THR A 544 13.76 -6.08 -17.64
N PHE A 545 13.84 -4.76 -17.71
CA PHE A 545 13.08 -3.98 -18.69
C PHE A 545 14.03 -3.28 -19.66
N SER A 546 13.59 -3.11 -20.90
CA SER A 546 14.40 -2.50 -21.95
C SER A 546 13.64 -1.32 -22.56
N VAL A 547 14.32 -0.19 -22.75
CA VAL A 547 13.88 0.87 -23.65
C VAL A 547 14.48 0.59 -25.01
N PHE A 548 13.63 0.24 -25.95
CA PHE A 548 13.99 -0.20 -27.27
C PHE A 548 13.54 0.81 -28.32
N SER A 549 14.37 1.08 -29.32
CA SER A 549 13.99 1.89 -30.47
C SER A 549 14.43 1.23 -31.77
N VAL A 550 13.57 1.29 -32.79
CA VAL A 550 13.90 0.87 -34.16
C VAL A 550 13.88 2.04 -35.11
N SER A 551 14.81 1.97 -36.05
CA SER A 551 14.81 2.70 -37.30
C SER A 551 14.70 1.68 -38.42
N SER A 552 13.52 1.58 -39.03
CA SER A 552 13.33 0.75 -40.24
C SER A 552 13.36 1.62 -41.48
N ALA A 553 13.93 1.12 -42.58
CA ALA A 553 14.00 1.83 -43.85
C ALA A 553 13.29 1.08 -44.99
N ILE A 554 12.50 1.81 -45.78
CA ILE A 554 11.90 1.35 -47.04
C ILE A 554 12.59 2.10 -48.17
N ASP A 555 13.44 1.41 -48.93
CA ASP A 555 14.24 2.01 -49.99
C ASP A 555 13.59 1.85 -51.37
N PHE A 556 13.09 2.96 -51.93
CA PHE A 556 12.59 3.09 -53.29
C PHE A 556 13.65 3.65 -54.27
N TRP A 557 14.94 3.42 -54.00
CA TRP A 557 16.11 3.38 -54.90
C TRP A 557 17.31 4.19 -54.34
N LYS A 558 18.43 3.49 -54.15
CA LYS A 558 19.79 3.95 -53.76
C LYS A 558 19.95 4.59 -52.37
N ASP A 559 21.00 4.12 -51.69
CA ASP A 559 21.58 4.53 -50.40
C ASP A 559 21.34 6.00 -50.01
N THR A 560 20.22 6.26 -49.34
CA THR A 560 19.91 7.56 -48.74
C THR A 560 19.46 7.36 -47.30
N ASN A 561 20.14 8.07 -46.39
CA ASN A 561 19.78 8.13 -44.97
C ASN A 561 18.86 9.33 -44.73
N PHE A 562 17.81 9.12 -43.96
CA PHE A 562 16.86 10.14 -43.50
C PHE A 562 17.53 11.22 -42.62
N VAL A 563 16.93 12.43 -42.54
CA VAL A 563 17.46 13.59 -41.79
C VAL A 563 16.36 14.23 -40.94
N ILE A 564 16.58 14.41 -39.64
CA ILE A 564 15.75 15.30 -38.79
C ILE A 564 16.21 16.75 -38.95
N TYR A 565 15.27 17.66 -39.23
CA TYR A 565 15.48 19.11 -39.27
C TYR A 565 15.00 19.74 -37.95
N GLY A 566 15.91 20.32 -37.16
CA GLY A 566 15.61 20.83 -35.81
C GLY A 566 15.18 22.30 -35.72
N ASN A 567 14.64 22.90 -36.79
CA ASN A 567 14.36 24.34 -36.82
C ASN A 567 12.88 24.64 -36.52
N ALA A 568 12.60 25.23 -35.35
CA ALA A 568 11.25 25.53 -34.84
C ALA A 568 10.44 26.54 -35.68
N GLY A 569 11.06 27.19 -36.67
CA GLY A 569 10.43 28.14 -37.60
C GLY A 569 10.40 27.71 -39.07
N GLY A 570 10.87 26.50 -39.39
CA GLY A 570 10.70 25.94 -40.74
C GLY A 570 9.30 25.36 -40.88
N GLY A 571 8.61 25.65 -41.99
CA GLY A 571 7.24 25.18 -42.24
C GLY A 571 7.03 23.68 -42.01
N HIS A 572 5.78 23.23 -41.96
CA HIS A 572 5.45 21.82 -41.80
C HIS A 572 5.98 21.02 -42.99
N TRP A 573 7.14 20.37 -42.84
CA TRP A 573 7.63 19.33 -43.76
C TRP A 573 7.52 18.01 -43.00
N ALA A 574 6.82 17.04 -43.57
CA ALA A 574 6.64 15.72 -42.99
C ALA A 574 8.00 15.15 -42.52
N GLY A 575 8.13 14.82 -41.24
CA GLY A 575 9.42 14.49 -40.61
C GLY A 575 9.95 15.47 -39.57
N SER A 576 9.20 16.54 -39.27
CA SER A 576 9.40 17.31 -38.04
C SER A 576 9.18 16.41 -36.82
N THR A 577 10.26 16.09 -36.09
CA THR A 577 10.12 15.87 -34.65
C THR A 577 9.54 17.17 -34.09
N GLN A 578 8.30 17.16 -33.63
CA GLN A 578 7.70 18.36 -33.04
C GLN A 578 8.53 18.88 -31.85
N ASN A 579 9.34 18.02 -31.22
CA ASN A 579 10.30 18.37 -30.18
C ASN A 579 11.63 17.61 -30.36
N ASN A 580 12.76 18.28 -30.13
CA ASN A 580 14.11 17.66 -30.17
C ASN A 580 14.34 16.62 -29.05
N ASN A 581 13.38 16.48 -28.15
CA ASN A 581 13.38 15.51 -27.07
C ASN A 581 11.95 15.08 -26.72
N MET A 582 11.80 13.91 -26.09
CA MET A 582 10.52 13.42 -25.63
C MET A 582 10.65 12.75 -24.26
N PRO A 583 9.99 13.25 -23.21
CA PRO A 583 10.01 12.60 -21.91
C PRO A 583 9.17 11.32 -21.95
N ILE A 584 9.70 10.24 -21.37
CA ILE A 584 8.99 9.00 -21.14
C ILE A 584 8.91 8.68 -19.66
N SER A 585 7.87 7.96 -19.28
CA SER A 585 7.72 7.47 -17.91
C SER A 585 6.88 6.20 -17.84
N SER A 586 7.24 5.30 -16.93
CA SER A 586 6.47 4.11 -16.60
C SER A 586 6.63 3.74 -15.12
N ILE A 587 5.66 3.00 -14.58
CA ILE A 587 5.74 2.43 -13.25
C ILE A 587 6.28 1.01 -13.36
N ILE A 588 7.35 0.77 -12.63
CA ILE A 588 8.02 -0.51 -12.49
C ILE A 588 7.85 -0.97 -11.03
N GLU A 589 7.82 -2.27 -10.85
CA GLU A 589 7.78 -2.98 -9.59
C GLU A 589 8.90 -4.03 -9.61
N ASP A 590 9.31 -4.55 -8.48
CA ASP A 590 10.20 -5.72 -8.43
C ASP A 590 9.47 -6.95 -7.88
N ASN A 591 10.15 -8.09 -7.86
CA ASN A 591 9.65 -9.33 -7.30
C ASN A 591 9.37 -9.31 -5.78
N TYR A 592 9.65 -8.21 -5.08
CA TYR A 592 9.27 -7.96 -3.69
C TYR A 592 8.16 -6.88 -3.58
N GLY A 593 7.62 -6.43 -4.71
CA GLY A 593 6.56 -5.43 -4.77
C GLY A 593 7.04 -4.00 -4.57
N ASN A 594 8.35 -3.73 -4.61
CA ASN A 594 8.88 -2.37 -4.48
C ASN A 594 8.55 -1.58 -5.74
N ARG A 595 7.67 -0.59 -5.63
CA ARG A 595 7.26 0.24 -6.78
C ARG A 595 8.14 1.46 -6.95
N PHE A 596 8.41 1.80 -8.20
CA PHE A 596 9.13 3.01 -8.57
C PHE A 596 8.73 3.48 -9.97
N LYS A 597 8.75 4.79 -10.15
CA LYS A 597 8.59 5.44 -11.45
C LYS A 597 9.94 5.51 -12.13
N PHE A 598 10.04 4.92 -13.30
CA PHE A 598 11.11 5.19 -14.24
C PHE A 598 10.72 6.43 -15.06
N THR A 599 11.65 7.37 -15.19
CA THR A 599 11.55 8.50 -16.13
C THR A 599 12.83 8.64 -16.90
N ALA A 600 12.73 9.05 -18.16
CA ALA A 600 13.88 9.41 -18.96
C ALA A 600 13.47 10.39 -20.05
N THR A 601 14.46 11.00 -20.70
CA THR A 601 14.26 11.85 -21.87
C THR A 601 14.91 11.20 -23.08
N LEU A 602 14.11 10.98 -24.12
CA LEU A 602 14.56 10.48 -25.41
C LEU A 602 15.03 11.65 -26.26
N PHE A 603 16.16 11.49 -26.93
CA PHE A 603 16.76 12.48 -27.83
C PHE A 603 17.00 11.86 -29.20
N ALA A 604 16.84 12.67 -30.25
CA ALA A 604 17.39 12.33 -31.55
C ALA A 604 18.93 12.32 -31.49
N GLU A 605 19.57 11.40 -32.21
CA GLU A 605 21.04 11.37 -32.28
C GLU A 605 21.64 12.54 -33.08
N PRO A 606 22.66 13.24 -32.54
CA PRO A 606 23.39 14.26 -33.27
C PRO A 606 24.39 13.62 -34.24
N ASN A 607 24.42 14.12 -35.48
CA ASN A 607 25.33 13.64 -36.52
C ASN A 607 26.81 13.99 -36.25
N PRO A 608 27.72 13.01 -36.31
CA PRO A 608 29.16 13.25 -36.15
C PRO A 608 29.87 13.86 -37.39
N SER A 609 29.22 14.00 -38.55
CA SER A 609 29.91 14.27 -39.83
C SER A 609 29.42 15.49 -40.64
N GLY A 610 28.50 16.30 -40.12
CA GLY A 610 28.01 17.50 -40.82
C GLY A 610 27.12 17.24 -42.05
N SER A 611 26.96 15.99 -42.49
CA SER A 611 25.96 15.61 -43.49
C SER A 611 25.13 14.41 -43.01
N ARG A 612 23.83 14.63 -42.78
CA ARG A 612 22.76 13.63 -42.55
C ARG A 612 22.71 12.92 -41.18
N ASN A 613 21.69 13.25 -40.36
CA ASN A 613 21.42 12.70 -39.02
C ASN A 613 20.72 11.33 -39.09
N THR A 614 21.39 10.23 -38.76
CA THR A 614 20.73 8.93 -38.49
C THR A 614 20.08 8.94 -37.11
N VAL A 615 18.77 8.69 -37.05
CA VAL A 615 17.99 8.80 -35.82
C VAL A 615 17.91 7.43 -35.15
N LEU A 616 18.88 7.13 -34.31
CA LEU A 616 18.64 6.21 -33.21
C LEU A 616 18.42 7.07 -31.96
N THR A 617 17.60 6.63 -31.01
CA THR A 617 17.31 7.45 -29.83
C THR A 617 18.42 7.30 -28.82
N ARG A 618 18.97 8.42 -28.34
CA ARG A 618 19.72 8.43 -27.09
C ARG A 618 18.75 8.61 -25.94
N ILE A 619 18.98 7.86 -24.88
CA ILE A 619 18.29 8.09 -23.60
C ILE A 619 19.22 8.89 -22.68
N LYS A 620 18.69 9.93 -22.05
CA LYS A 620 19.35 10.66 -20.97
C LYS A 620 18.38 10.95 -19.83
N ASP A 621 18.90 11.53 -18.77
CA ASP A 621 18.15 11.99 -17.60
C ASP A 621 17.35 10.84 -16.98
N GLU A 622 17.88 9.62 -17.06
CA GLU A 622 17.21 8.46 -16.50
C GLU A 622 17.21 8.58 -14.99
N TYR A 623 16.01 8.51 -14.43
CA TYR A 623 15.76 8.76 -13.02
C TYR A 623 14.73 7.77 -12.51
N PHE A 624 14.99 7.29 -11.30
CA PHE A 624 14.14 6.36 -10.57
C PHE A 624 13.57 7.10 -9.37
N GLU A 625 12.26 7.10 -9.24
CA GLU A 625 11.56 7.73 -8.12
C GLU A 625 10.71 6.65 -7.41
N PRO A 626 10.99 6.34 -6.14
CA PRO A 626 10.22 5.35 -5.42
C PRO A 626 8.77 5.79 -5.19
N ILE A 627 7.86 4.82 -5.22
CA ILE A 627 6.43 5.02 -5.01
C ILE A 627 6.02 4.26 -3.75
N LEU A 628 5.34 4.93 -2.83
CA LEU A 628 4.71 4.27 -1.68
C LEU A 628 3.45 3.52 -2.11
N ARG A 629 3.10 2.48 -1.34
CA ARG A 629 1.91 1.68 -1.57
C ARG A 629 0.62 2.49 -1.48
#